data_AF-I2JJ07-F1
#
_entry.id   AF-I2JJ07-F1
#
_cell.length_a   1.000
_cell.length_b   1.000
_cell.length_c   1.000
_cell.angle_alpha   90.00
_cell.angle_beta   90.00
_cell.angle_gamma   90.00
#
_symmetry.space_group_name_H-M   'P 1'
#
loop_
_entity.id
_entity.type
_entity.pdbx_description
1 polymer ?
#
loop_
_entity_poly.entity_id
_entity_poly.type
_entity_poly.pdbx_seq_one_letter_code
_entity_poly.pdbx_strand_id
1 'polypeptide(L)'
;MTKIAKQDFIFKKHMSVGEADAENDKSFLEECFVDIGDYEILEDTSTPQSIILGRTGIGKSALIEQLEKNSDRVIRIEPEELALRHISNSTILNFFEDLGVNLDIFYSLLWQHTLSVELIKNKYNIDCAQAKTNFIDSITALLSGKQKKQQALNYIEEWGDKFWVDTETRIKEFTGKLEASLKSSIDSNVPGVTFSGEAGAALSEEQKSEVIHYGKKVVSSVQIEKLSKIVNLLAEDIFTDPQKK
;
A
#
# COMPACT_ATOMS: atom_id res chain seq x y z
N MET A 1 -18.79 9.71 36.15
CA MET A 1 -20.06 9.25 36.74
C MET A 1 -20.38 7.88 36.15
N THR A 2 -20.54 6.85 36.98
CA THR A 2 -20.81 5.48 36.53
C THR A 2 -22.24 5.40 35.99
N LYS A 3 -22.42 5.11 34.70
CA LYS A 3 -23.75 4.95 34.08
C LYS A 3 -24.38 3.67 34.66
N ILE A 4 -25.41 3.82 35.50
CA ILE A 4 -26.17 2.68 36.05
C ILE A 4 -27.26 2.30 35.05
N ALA A 5 -27.29 1.04 34.61
CA ALA A 5 -28.31 0.55 33.69
C ALA A 5 -29.70 0.56 34.38
N LYS A 6 -30.71 1.12 33.70
CA LYS A 6 -32.10 1.07 34.18
C LYS A 6 -32.62 -0.36 34.09
N GLN A 7 -33.19 -0.87 35.19
CA GLN A 7 -33.73 -2.24 35.24
C GLN A 7 -34.93 -2.45 34.32
N ASP A 8 -35.72 -1.39 34.06
CA ASP A 8 -36.86 -1.42 33.16
C ASP A 8 -36.65 -0.44 32.00
N PHE A 9 -35.98 -0.90 30.94
CA PHE A 9 -35.82 -0.13 29.70
C PHE A 9 -36.74 -0.69 28.61
N ILE A 10 -37.64 0.15 28.10
CA ILE A 10 -38.56 -0.20 27.01
C ILE A 10 -38.11 0.49 25.73
N PHE A 11 -37.78 -0.31 24.71
CA PHE A 11 -37.46 0.20 23.38
C PHE A 11 -38.66 0.92 22.77
N LYS A 12 -38.44 2.14 22.24
CA LYS A 12 -39.46 2.87 21.49
C LYS A 12 -39.51 2.34 20.04
N LYS A 13 -40.65 2.53 19.37
CA LYS A 13 -40.92 2.02 18.01
C LYS A 13 -39.88 2.40 16.93
N HIS A 14 -39.15 3.49 17.13
CA HIS A 14 -38.10 3.97 16.21
C HIS A 14 -36.71 4.01 16.87
N MET A 15 -36.53 3.28 17.97
CA MET A 15 -35.25 3.19 18.65
C MET A 15 -34.38 2.16 17.92
N SER A 16 -33.24 2.60 17.41
CA SER A 16 -32.17 1.71 16.93
C SER A 16 -31.22 1.38 18.10
N VAL A 17 -30.57 0.23 18.03
CA VAL A 17 -29.54 -0.23 18.99
C VAL A 17 -28.16 -0.26 18.31
N GLY A 18 -28.04 0.43 17.18
CA GLY A 18 -26.85 0.39 16.34
C GLY A 18 -27.01 -0.48 15.10
N GLU A 19 -25.97 -0.48 14.27
CA GLU A 19 -25.89 -1.29 13.05
C GLU A 19 -25.03 -2.55 13.29
N ALA A 20 -25.08 -3.50 12.36
CA ALA A 20 -24.30 -4.74 12.46
C ALA A 20 -22.78 -4.50 12.32
N ASP A 21 -22.39 -3.47 11.57
CA ASP A 21 -21.00 -3.14 11.28
C ASP A 21 -20.63 -1.77 11.86
N ALA A 22 -19.47 -1.69 12.51
CA ALA A 22 -18.99 -0.47 13.18
C ALA A 22 -18.83 0.72 12.22
N GLU A 23 -18.51 0.46 10.95
CA GLU A 23 -18.32 1.49 9.91
C GLU A 23 -19.63 2.24 9.60
N ASN A 24 -20.76 1.55 9.73
CA ASN A 24 -22.09 2.10 9.48
C ASN A 24 -22.73 2.70 10.74
N ASP A 25 -22.17 2.44 11.92
CA ASP A 25 -22.75 2.84 13.22
C ASP A 25 -21.99 3.97 13.90
N LYS A 26 -21.61 5.00 13.14
CA LYS A 26 -20.74 6.08 13.66
C LYS A 26 -21.30 6.78 14.90
N SER A 27 -22.62 6.87 15.04
CA SER A 27 -23.29 7.55 16.16
C SER A 27 -23.21 6.76 17.46
N PHE A 28 -23.49 5.45 17.47
CA PHE A 28 -23.36 4.65 18.69
C PHE A 28 -21.90 4.29 18.98
N LEU A 29 -21.09 4.12 17.94
CA LEU A 29 -19.66 3.83 18.08
C LEU A 29 -18.98 4.85 18.98
N GLU A 30 -19.22 6.15 18.75
CA GLU A 30 -18.64 7.22 19.56
C GLU A 30 -19.05 7.14 21.03
N GLU A 31 -20.34 6.93 21.31
CA GLU A 31 -20.87 6.95 22.67
C GLU A 31 -20.57 5.68 23.47
N CYS A 32 -20.31 4.57 22.77
CA CYS A 32 -20.20 3.24 23.33
C CYS A 32 -18.81 2.61 23.17
N PHE A 33 -17.87 3.28 22.51
CA PHE A 33 -16.49 2.81 22.43
C PHE A 33 -15.87 2.72 23.83
N VAL A 34 -15.34 1.55 24.15
CA VAL A 34 -14.61 1.30 25.39
C VAL A 34 -13.21 0.87 25.00
N ASP A 35 -12.24 1.74 25.31
CA ASP A 35 -10.84 1.38 25.13
C ASP A 35 -10.43 0.33 26.15
N ILE A 36 -9.81 -0.75 25.65
CA ILE A 36 -9.29 -1.86 26.44
C ILE A 36 -7.75 -1.79 26.59
N GLY A 37 -7.14 -0.70 26.13
CA GLY A 37 -5.70 -0.42 26.18
C GLY A 37 -4.98 -0.60 24.84
N ASP A 38 -5.68 -1.08 23.81
CA ASP A 38 -5.12 -1.24 22.47
C ASP A 38 -4.99 0.10 21.72
N TYR A 39 -5.84 1.08 22.06
CA TYR A 39 -5.83 2.38 21.40
C TYR A 39 -4.53 3.15 21.64
N GLU A 40 -4.07 3.24 22.89
CA GLU A 40 -2.81 3.93 23.24
C GLU A 40 -1.60 3.33 22.51
N ILE A 41 -1.59 2.01 22.30
CA ILE A 41 -0.51 1.33 21.59
C ILE A 41 -0.53 1.70 20.10
N LEU A 42 -1.72 1.79 19.49
CA LEU A 42 -1.87 2.11 18.07
C LEU A 42 -1.64 3.58 17.75
N GLU A 43 -1.94 4.46 18.68
CA GLU A 43 -1.63 5.89 18.57
C GLU A 43 -0.11 6.17 18.63
N ASP A 44 0.64 5.31 19.32
CA ASP A 44 2.09 5.48 19.47
C ASP A 44 2.89 4.94 18.27
N THR A 45 3.17 5.84 17.33
CA THR A 45 4.02 5.62 16.16
C THR A 45 5.49 5.30 16.48
N SER A 46 5.93 5.42 17.73
CA SER A 46 7.26 4.99 18.16
C SER A 46 7.33 3.51 18.52
N THR A 47 6.18 2.86 18.69
CA THR A 47 6.10 1.45 19.02
C THR A 47 6.24 0.57 17.77
N PRO A 48 6.86 -0.62 17.88
CA PRO A 48 6.90 -1.57 16.77
C PRO A 48 5.55 -2.23 16.47
N GLN A 49 4.59 -2.18 17.40
CA GLN A 49 3.26 -2.74 17.22
C GLN A 49 2.46 -1.95 16.19
N SER A 50 2.12 -2.60 15.08
CA SER A 50 1.46 -1.93 13.93
C SER A 50 0.40 -2.81 13.26
N ILE A 51 0.07 -3.96 13.85
CA ILE A 51 -0.86 -4.93 13.28
C ILE A 51 -1.97 -5.22 14.28
N ILE A 52 -3.21 -4.95 13.88
CA ILE A 52 -4.42 -5.29 14.64
C ILE A 52 -4.93 -6.64 14.15
N LEU A 53 -4.92 -7.66 15.02
CA LEU A 53 -5.36 -9.01 14.66
C LEU A 53 -6.53 -9.46 15.52
N GLY A 54 -7.47 -10.16 14.88
CA GLY A 54 -8.44 -11.00 15.57
C GLY A 54 -9.74 -11.21 14.80
N ARG A 55 -10.68 -11.94 15.41
CA ARG A 55 -11.90 -12.43 14.75
C ARG A 55 -12.85 -11.29 14.36
N THR A 56 -13.82 -11.58 13.50
CA THR A 56 -14.91 -10.65 13.18
C THR A 56 -15.68 -10.28 14.46
N GLY A 57 -16.08 -9.01 14.59
CA GLY A 57 -16.89 -8.53 15.72
C GLY A 57 -16.11 -8.14 16.99
N ILE A 58 -14.78 -8.25 17.02
CA ILE A 58 -13.99 -7.85 18.20
C ILE A 58 -13.75 -6.33 18.32
N GLY A 59 -14.22 -5.53 17.36
CA GLY A 59 -14.04 -4.08 17.37
C GLY A 59 -12.80 -3.54 16.62
N LYS A 60 -12.22 -4.29 15.67
CA LYS A 60 -11.08 -3.79 14.87
C LYS A 60 -11.41 -2.52 14.09
N SER A 61 -12.51 -2.52 13.33
CA SER A 61 -12.94 -1.33 12.57
C SER A 61 -13.29 -0.16 13.52
N ALA A 62 -13.88 -0.47 14.69
CA ALA A 62 -14.16 0.54 15.72
C ALA A 62 -12.89 1.26 16.19
N LEU A 63 -11.83 0.49 16.42
CA LEU A 63 -10.54 0.99 16.87
C LEU A 63 -9.85 1.88 15.81
N ILE A 64 -9.94 1.49 14.54
CA ILE A 64 -9.40 2.27 13.42
C ILE A 64 -10.18 3.58 13.24
N GLU A 65 -11.51 3.54 13.24
CA GLU A 65 -12.35 4.75 13.13
C GLU A 65 -12.07 5.73 14.29
N GLN A 66 -11.86 5.21 15.50
CA GLN A 66 -11.51 6.03 16.65
C GLN A 66 -10.13 6.68 16.51
N LEU A 67 -9.15 5.95 15.96
CA LEU A 67 -7.81 6.48 15.67
C LEU A 67 -7.88 7.57 14.60
N GLU A 68 -8.64 7.33 13.53
CA GLU A 68 -8.84 8.25 12.40
C GLU A 68 -9.53 9.55 12.83
N LYS A 69 -10.48 9.47 13.77
CA LYS A 69 -11.19 10.64 14.30
C LYS A 69 -10.32 11.51 15.22
N ASN A 70 -9.48 10.89 16.04
CA ASN A 70 -8.72 11.58 17.08
C ASN A 70 -7.33 12.05 16.60
N SER A 71 -6.91 11.64 15.42
CA SER A 71 -5.61 11.95 14.84
C SER A 71 -5.77 12.87 13.64
N ASP A 72 -5.04 13.99 13.63
CA ASP A 72 -5.16 14.99 12.56
C ASP A 72 -4.53 14.55 11.22
N ARG A 73 -3.66 13.53 11.23
CA ARG A 73 -2.83 13.12 10.09
C ARG A 73 -2.97 11.65 9.74
N VAL A 74 -4.20 11.22 9.48
CA VAL A 74 -4.47 9.84 9.09
C VAL A 74 -4.63 9.73 7.58
N ILE A 75 -3.98 8.72 7.02
CA ILE A 75 -4.19 8.30 5.64
C ILE A 75 -4.77 6.89 5.69
N ARG A 76 -6.03 6.77 5.29
CA ARG A 76 -6.67 5.47 5.13
C ARG A 76 -6.42 4.95 3.73
N ILE A 77 -5.94 3.71 3.68
CA ILE A 77 -5.60 3.00 2.46
C ILE A 77 -6.33 1.68 2.54
N GLU A 78 -7.30 1.45 1.64
CA GLU A 78 -8.11 0.24 1.63
C GLU A 78 -7.65 -0.71 0.53
N PRO A 79 -6.89 -1.78 0.84
CA PRO A 79 -6.26 -2.60 -0.19
C PRO A 79 -7.26 -3.25 -1.17
N GLU A 80 -8.49 -3.50 -0.73
CA GLU A 80 -9.54 -4.09 -1.58
C GLU A 80 -10.08 -3.12 -2.64
N GLU A 81 -10.06 -1.81 -2.36
CA GLU A 81 -10.34 -0.75 -3.34
C GLU A 81 -9.14 -0.48 -4.25
N LEU A 82 -7.94 -0.85 -3.78
CA LEU A 82 -6.72 -0.81 -4.57
C LEU A 82 -6.73 -1.95 -5.59
N ALA A 83 -5.94 -1.82 -6.66
CA ALA A 83 -5.91 -2.79 -7.76
C ALA A 83 -5.35 -4.18 -7.38
N LEU A 84 -5.45 -4.62 -6.12
CA LEU A 84 -5.19 -5.99 -5.68
C LEU A 84 -5.91 -7.01 -6.54
N ARG A 85 -7.16 -6.74 -6.94
CA ARG A 85 -7.90 -7.60 -7.87
C ARG A 85 -7.18 -7.76 -9.22
N HIS A 86 -6.53 -6.71 -9.71
CA HIS A 86 -5.75 -6.79 -10.95
C HIS A 86 -4.51 -7.65 -10.77
N ILE A 87 -3.81 -7.51 -9.64
CA ILE A 87 -2.62 -8.32 -9.33
C ILE A 87 -3.00 -9.79 -9.20
N SER A 88 -4.01 -10.11 -8.38
CA SER A 88 -4.45 -11.49 -8.15
C SER A 88 -5.02 -12.18 -9.38
N ASN A 89 -5.61 -11.42 -10.31
CA ASN A 89 -6.15 -11.95 -11.56
C ASN A 89 -5.13 -11.92 -12.71
N SER A 90 -3.88 -11.55 -12.47
CA SER A 90 -2.86 -11.52 -13.51
C SER A 90 -2.44 -12.93 -13.92
N THR A 91 -2.80 -13.34 -15.14
CA THR A 91 -2.38 -14.62 -15.72
C THR A 91 -0.86 -14.75 -15.79
N ILE A 92 -0.15 -13.64 -16.06
CA ILE A 92 1.31 -13.67 -16.19
C ILE A 92 1.95 -13.84 -14.82
N LEU A 93 1.54 -13.07 -13.81
CA LEU A 93 2.12 -13.21 -12.48
C LEU A 93 1.86 -14.59 -11.90
N ASN A 94 0.61 -15.06 -11.96
CA ASN A 94 0.21 -16.39 -11.48
C ASN A 94 1.03 -17.49 -12.17
N PHE A 95 1.25 -17.40 -13.48
CA PHE A 95 2.08 -18.36 -14.22
C PHE A 95 3.52 -18.45 -13.68
N PHE A 96 4.15 -17.32 -13.34
CA PHE A 96 5.51 -17.33 -12.80
C PHE A 96 5.56 -17.80 -11.34
N GLU A 97 4.56 -17.46 -10.53
CA GLU A 97 4.43 -17.95 -9.15
C GLU A 97 4.22 -19.46 -9.10
N ASP A 98 3.35 -19.99 -9.95
CA ASP A 98 3.07 -21.43 -10.07
C ASP A 98 4.32 -22.23 -10.47
N LEU A 99 5.22 -21.60 -11.25
CA LEU A 99 6.52 -22.17 -11.60
C LEU A 99 7.60 -21.98 -10.53
N GLY A 100 7.28 -21.34 -9.40
CA GLY A 100 8.18 -21.16 -8.26
C GLY A 100 9.12 -19.95 -8.37
N VAL A 101 8.79 -18.95 -9.18
CA VAL A 101 9.47 -17.66 -9.16
C VAL A 101 8.93 -16.83 -8.00
N ASN A 102 9.82 -16.41 -7.10
CA ASN A 102 9.45 -15.54 -5.99
C ASN A 102 9.20 -14.10 -6.48
N LEU A 103 7.97 -13.61 -6.33
CA LEU A 103 7.56 -12.25 -6.66
C LEU A 103 7.48 -11.32 -5.42
N ASP A 104 7.83 -11.78 -4.23
CA ASP A 104 7.77 -11.00 -2.98
C ASP A 104 8.56 -9.70 -3.08
N ILE A 105 9.72 -9.75 -3.75
CA ILE A 105 10.55 -8.57 -4.00
C ILE A 105 9.74 -7.54 -4.79
N PHE A 106 9.04 -7.96 -5.84
CA PHE A 106 8.22 -7.05 -6.62
C PHE A 106 7.06 -6.47 -5.81
N TYR A 107 6.31 -7.30 -5.06
CA TYR A 107 5.20 -6.83 -4.24
C TYR A 107 5.65 -5.86 -3.16
N SER A 108 6.78 -6.15 -2.50
CA SER A 108 7.39 -5.23 -1.54
C SER A 108 7.72 -3.88 -2.18
N LEU A 109 8.28 -3.88 -3.40
CA LEU A 109 8.63 -2.63 -4.11
C LEU A 109 7.38 -1.86 -4.55
N LEU A 110 6.36 -2.56 -5.05
CA LEU A 110 5.08 -1.97 -5.44
C LEU A 110 4.41 -1.27 -4.25
N TRP A 111 4.34 -1.93 -3.09
CA TRP A 111 3.71 -1.36 -1.90
C TRP A 111 4.53 -0.24 -1.29
N GLN A 112 5.86 -0.38 -1.21
CA GLN A 112 6.73 0.70 -0.77
C GLN A 112 6.58 1.94 -1.65
N HIS A 113 6.52 1.77 -2.98
CA HIS A 113 6.27 2.88 -3.90
C HIS A 113 4.89 3.50 -3.63
N THR A 114 3.83 2.69 -3.62
CA THR A 114 2.45 3.13 -3.41
C THR A 114 2.28 3.93 -2.12
N LEU A 115 2.81 3.40 -1.00
CA LEU A 115 2.75 4.05 0.31
C LEU A 115 3.57 5.34 0.34
N SER A 116 4.77 5.33 -0.25
CA SER A 116 5.62 6.53 -0.33
C SER A 116 4.92 7.67 -1.06
N VAL A 117 4.23 7.36 -2.14
CA VAL A 117 3.48 8.33 -2.93
C VAL A 117 2.33 8.93 -2.12
N GLU A 118 1.51 8.10 -1.48
CA GLU A 118 0.35 8.56 -0.71
C GLU A 118 0.79 9.43 0.48
N LEU A 119 1.87 9.06 1.16
CA LEU A 119 2.48 9.88 2.21
C LEU A 119 2.91 11.27 1.67
N ILE A 120 3.59 11.32 0.53
CA ILE A 120 4.01 12.58 -0.09
C ILE A 120 2.80 13.45 -0.48
N LYS A 121 1.81 12.86 -1.15
CA LYS A 121 0.59 13.56 -1.57
C LYS A 121 -0.13 14.18 -0.38
N ASN A 122 -0.30 13.41 0.70
CA ASN A 122 -0.95 13.89 1.92
C ASN A 122 -0.15 15.02 2.59
N LYS A 123 1.17 14.85 2.75
CA LYS A 123 2.00 15.84 3.44
C LYS A 123 2.01 17.21 2.76
N TYR A 124 2.04 17.22 1.44
CA TYR A 124 2.13 18.44 0.63
C TYR A 124 0.78 18.88 0.03
N ASN A 125 -0.31 18.20 0.38
CA ASN A 125 -1.65 18.43 -0.16
C ASN A 125 -1.65 18.54 -1.69
N ILE A 126 -1.03 17.57 -2.36
CA ILE A 126 -0.85 17.62 -3.81
C ILE A 126 -2.12 17.13 -4.49
N ASP A 127 -2.97 18.09 -4.85
CA ASP A 127 -4.27 17.89 -5.48
C ASP A 127 -4.31 18.36 -6.95
N CYS A 128 -3.31 19.13 -7.38
CA CYS A 128 -3.27 19.74 -8.70
C CYS A 128 -1.85 19.85 -9.27
N ALA A 129 -1.77 20.14 -10.57
CA ALA A 129 -0.49 20.31 -11.28
C ALA A 129 0.39 21.42 -10.70
N GLN A 130 -0.21 22.47 -10.12
CA GLN A 130 0.55 23.55 -9.48
C GLN A 130 1.17 23.10 -8.15
N ALA A 131 0.42 22.38 -7.31
CA ALA A 131 0.92 21.81 -6.07
C ALA A 131 2.07 20.82 -6.33
N LYS A 132 1.97 20.06 -7.42
CA LYS A 132 3.06 19.21 -7.93
C LYS A 132 4.33 20.03 -8.22
N THR A 133 4.25 21.09 -9.01
CA THR A 133 5.43 21.89 -9.38
C THR A 133 6.07 22.49 -8.12
N ASN A 134 5.25 23.03 -7.22
CA ASN A 134 5.72 23.58 -5.95
C ASN A 134 6.43 22.52 -5.08
N PHE A 135 5.93 21.29 -5.07
CA PHE A 135 6.58 20.16 -4.38
C PHE A 135 7.92 19.80 -5.02
N ILE A 136 7.97 19.66 -6.36
CA ILE A 136 9.20 19.35 -7.09
C ILE A 136 10.25 20.44 -6.82
N ASP A 137 9.87 21.72 -6.88
CA ASP A 137 10.76 22.84 -6.58
C ASP A 137 11.25 22.79 -5.13
N SER A 138 10.37 22.50 -4.17
CA SER A 138 10.70 22.41 -2.75
C SER A 138 11.66 21.26 -2.45
N ILE A 139 11.43 20.08 -3.03
CA ILE A 139 12.30 18.91 -2.87
C ILE A 139 13.62 19.11 -3.60
N THR A 140 13.60 19.70 -4.79
CA THR A 140 14.81 20.04 -5.55
C THR A 140 15.67 21.01 -4.76
N ALA A 141 15.08 22.06 -4.16
CA ALA A 141 15.80 22.99 -3.30
C ALA A 141 16.36 22.32 -2.04
N LEU A 142 15.59 21.43 -1.41
CA LEU A 142 16.00 20.71 -0.19
C LEU A 142 17.17 19.73 -0.47
N LEU A 143 17.19 19.14 -1.67
CA LEU A 143 18.16 18.12 -2.07
C LEU A 143 19.32 18.68 -2.92
N SER A 144 19.22 19.92 -3.38
CA SER A 144 20.29 20.62 -4.09
C SER A 144 21.54 20.70 -3.23
N GLY A 145 22.64 20.10 -3.72
CA GLY A 145 23.94 20.04 -3.02
C GLY A 145 24.26 18.71 -2.34
N LYS A 146 23.28 17.79 -2.20
CA LYS A 146 23.52 16.43 -1.66
C LYS A 146 23.69 15.43 -2.83
N GLN A 147 24.93 15.23 -3.30
CA GLN A 147 25.28 14.27 -4.37
C GLN A 147 24.67 12.86 -4.14
N LYS A 148 24.60 12.40 -2.88
CA LYS A 148 24.01 11.11 -2.51
C LYS A 148 22.48 11.02 -2.72
N LYS A 149 21.77 12.14 -2.82
CA LYS A 149 20.30 12.21 -2.87
C LYS A 149 19.75 12.58 -4.26
N GLN A 150 20.64 12.80 -5.24
CA GLN A 150 20.27 13.08 -6.63
C GLN A 150 19.53 11.92 -7.30
N GLN A 151 19.80 10.68 -6.88
CA GLN A 151 19.07 9.51 -7.39
C GLN A 151 17.62 9.44 -6.87
N ALA A 152 17.35 9.96 -5.68
CA ALA A 152 15.99 10.04 -5.15
C ALA A 152 15.19 11.14 -5.87
N LEU A 153 15.83 12.27 -6.20
CA LEU A 153 15.27 13.27 -7.12
C LEU A 153 14.93 12.67 -8.47
N ASN A 154 15.90 12.01 -9.12
CA ASN A 154 15.68 11.37 -10.42
C ASN A 154 14.53 10.36 -10.37
N TYR A 155 14.36 9.64 -9.25
CA TYR A 155 13.21 8.75 -9.08
C TYR A 155 11.89 9.53 -8.98
N ILE A 156 11.85 10.58 -8.17
CA ILE A 156 10.67 11.45 -8.04
C ILE A 156 10.31 12.07 -9.38
N GLU A 157 11.29 12.46 -10.20
CA GLU A 157 11.09 12.99 -11.55
C GLU A 157 10.66 11.91 -12.56
N GLU A 158 11.34 10.75 -12.58
CA GLU A 158 11.06 9.62 -13.50
C GLU A 158 9.63 9.10 -13.34
N TRP A 159 9.18 9.02 -12.10
CA TRP A 159 7.82 8.61 -11.77
C TRP A 159 6.89 9.81 -11.59
N GLY A 160 7.43 11.04 -11.68
CA GLY A 160 6.78 12.31 -11.33
C GLY A 160 5.44 12.45 -11.98
N ASP A 161 5.33 12.28 -13.28
CA ASP A 161 4.05 12.39 -13.98
C ASP A 161 3.03 11.32 -13.56
N LYS A 162 3.51 10.15 -13.12
CA LYS A 162 2.71 9.00 -12.68
C LYS A 162 2.35 9.06 -11.20
N PHE A 163 3.13 9.76 -10.36
CA PHE A 163 2.87 9.95 -8.93
C PHE A 163 1.47 10.54 -8.68
N TRP A 164 0.99 11.38 -9.59
CA TRP A 164 -0.24 12.17 -9.40
C TRP A 164 -1.50 11.53 -9.99
N VAL A 165 -1.38 10.35 -10.60
CA VAL A 165 -2.54 9.58 -11.07
C VAL A 165 -3.14 8.82 -9.89
N ASP A 166 -4.40 8.42 -10.03
CA ASP A 166 -5.10 7.58 -9.07
C ASP A 166 -4.30 6.31 -8.70
N THR A 167 -4.39 5.89 -7.43
CA THR A 167 -3.62 4.77 -6.86
C THR A 167 -3.87 3.46 -7.62
N GLU A 168 -5.11 3.20 -8.05
CA GLU A 168 -5.46 2.02 -8.84
C GLU A 168 -4.71 2.00 -10.17
N THR A 169 -4.67 3.15 -10.85
CA THR A 169 -3.98 3.29 -12.14
C THR A 169 -2.49 3.04 -12.00
N ARG A 170 -1.86 3.56 -10.94
CA ARG A 170 -0.43 3.34 -10.68
C ARG A 170 -0.11 1.87 -10.46
N ILE A 171 -0.91 1.17 -9.67
CA ILE A 171 -0.72 -0.26 -9.42
C ILE A 171 -0.85 -1.05 -10.74
N LYS A 172 -1.87 -0.76 -11.56
CA LYS A 172 -2.05 -1.39 -12.88
C LYS A 172 -0.86 -1.15 -13.80
N GLU A 173 -0.38 0.09 -13.90
CA GLU A 173 0.77 0.42 -14.74
C GLU A 173 2.06 -0.25 -14.27
N PHE A 174 2.33 -0.22 -12.96
CA PHE A 174 3.53 -0.82 -12.38
C PHE A 174 3.53 -2.34 -12.58
N THR A 175 2.37 -2.97 -12.38
CA THR A 175 2.14 -4.38 -12.65
C THR A 175 2.32 -4.69 -14.14
N GLY A 176 1.69 -3.92 -15.02
CA GLY A 176 1.78 -4.10 -16.47
C GLY A 176 3.21 -3.96 -17.02
N LYS A 177 4.04 -3.07 -16.45
CA LYS A 177 5.46 -2.98 -16.80
C LYS A 177 6.24 -4.25 -16.45
N LEU A 178 5.99 -4.82 -15.27
CA LEU A 178 6.62 -6.08 -14.89
C LEU A 178 6.14 -7.21 -15.79
N GLU A 179 4.83 -7.32 -16.00
CA GLU A 179 4.23 -8.33 -16.89
C GLU A 179 4.80 -8.28 -18.29
N ALA A 180 4.93 -7.08 -18.87
CA ALA A 180 5.52 -6.88 -20.19
C ALA A 180 7.00 -7.30 -20.22
N SER A 181 7.76 -6.99 -19.17
CA SER A 181 9.18 -7.36 -19.05
C SER A 181 9.36 -8.87 -18.92
N LEU A 182 8.53 -9.52 -18.10
CA LEU A 182 8.49 -10.97 -17.94
C LEU A 182 8.13 -11.64 -19.25
N LYS A 183 7.04 -11.21 -19.90
CA LYS A 183 6.60 -11.73 -21.18
C LYS A 183 7.66 -11.60 -22.26
N SER A 184 8.21 -10.40 -22.44
CA SER A 184 9.27 -10.13 -23.41
C SER A 184 10.52 -10.97 -23.16
N SER A 185 10.90 -11.18 -21.89
CA SER A 185 12.06 -12.00 -21.55
C SER A 185 11.89 -13.46 -21.94
N ILE A 186 10.68 -14.01 -21.88
CA ILE A 186 10.43 -15.39 -22.31
C ILE A 186 10.24 -15.46 -23.81
N ASP A 187 9.42 -14.58 -24.41
CA ASP A 187 9.18 -14.57 -25.86
C ASP A 187 10.50 -14.48 -26.66
N SER A 188 11.51 -13.80 -26.10
CA SER A 188 12.83 -13.64 -26.72
C SER A 188 13.79 -14.81 -26.50
N ASN A 189 13.67 -15.54 -25.39
CA ASN A 189 14.68 -16.53 -24.98
C ASN A 189 14.17 -17.98 -24.97
N VAL A 190 12.85 -18.20 -24.87
CA VAL A 190 12.22 -19.53 -24.79
C VAL A 190 11.06 -19.60 -25.81
N PRO A 191 11.34 -19.99 -27.06
CA PRO A 191 10.33 -20.07 -28.11
C PRO A 191 9.23 -21.08 -27.78
N GLY A 192 7.98 -20.76 -28.11
CA GLY A 192 6.85 -21.70 -28.02
C GLY A 192 6.17 -21.76 -26.64
N VAL A 193 6.61 -20.97 -25.67
CA VAL A 193 5.91 -20.81 -24.38
C VAL A 193 4.69 -19.91 -24.58
N THR A 194 3.55 -20.36 -24.06
CA THR A 194 2.32 -19.55 -23.97
C THR A 194 2.01 -19.27 -22.52
N PHE A 195 1.46 -18.09 -22.23
CA PHE A 195 1.09 -17.70 -20.87
C PHE A 195 -0.41 -17.95 -20.68
N SER A 196 -0.75 -19.11 -20.13
CA SER A 196 -2.11 -19.46 -19.71
C SER A 196 -2.06 -20.26 -18.41
N GLY A 197 -3.19 -20.31 -17.68
CA GLY A 197 -3.27 -20.99 -16.38
C GLY A 197 -2.94 -22.49 -16.43
N GLU A 198 -3.02 -23.12 -17.60
CA GLU A 198 -2.66 -24.54 -17.79
C GLU A 198 -1.29 -24.73 -18.48
N ALA A 199 -0.68 -23.66 -19.00
CA ALA A 199 0.53 -23.75 -19.80
C ALA A 199 1.75 -24.22 -19.01
N GLY A 200 1.83 -23.92 -17.70
CA GLY A 200 2.95 -24.33 -16.85
C GLY A 200 3.11 -25.86 -16.77
N ALA A 201 2.02 -26.62 -16.87
CA ALA A 201 2.03 -28.08 -16.86
C ALA A 201 2.46 -28.70 -18.20
N ALA A 202 2.32 -27.96 -19.30
CA ALA A 202 2.67 -28.40 -20.64
C ALA A 202 4.14 -28.15 -21.02
N LEU A 203 4.89 -27.44 -20.18
CA LEU A 203 6.31 -27.14 -20.42
C LEU A 203 7.20 -28.37 -20.17
N SER A 204 8.23 -28.54 -21.01
CA SER A 204 9.31 -29.50 -20.73
C SER A 204 10.12 -29.05 -19.50
N GLU A 205 10.85 -29.97 -18.87
CA GLU A 205 11.67 -29.63 -17.70
C GLU A 205 12.78 -28.61 -18.06
N GLU A 206 13.32 -28.68 -19.27
CA GLU A 206 14.28 -27.68 -19.78
C GLU A 206 13.61 -26.30 -19.90
N GLN A 207 12.43 -26.23 -20.51
CA GLN A 207 11.69 -24.98 -20.66
C GLN A 207 11.30 -24.38 -19.31
N LYS A 208 10.86 -25.19 -18.33
CA LYS A 208 10.56 -24.72 -16.98
C LYS A 208 11.80 -24.10 -16.33
N SER A 209 12.95 -24.78 -16.41
CA SER A 209 14.20 -24.27 -15.86
C SER A 209 14.61 -22.92 -16.47
N GLU A 210 14.48 -22.78 -17.79
CA GLU A 210 14.77 -21.53 -18.48
C GLU A 210 13.78 -20.41 -18.10
N VAL A 211 12.48 -20.71 -18.06
CA VAL A 211 11.44 -19.73 -17.66
C VAL A 211 11.69 -19.23 -16.23
N ILE A 212 12.02 -20.12 -15.29
CA ILE A 212 12.37 -19.75 -13.91
C ILE A 212 13.63 -18.87 -13.90
N HIS A 213 14.66 -19.24 -14.66
CA HIS A 213 15.91 -18.48 -14.73
C HIS A 213 15.68 -17.05 -15.22
N TYR A 214 14.98 -16.90 -16.34
CA TYR A 214 14.69 -15.58 -16.92
C TYR A 214 13.70 -14.78 -16.07
N GLY A 215 12.69 -15.41 -15.49
CA GLY A 215 11.77 -14.77 -14.54
C GLY A 215 12.50 -14.19 -13.33
N LYS A 216 13.37 -14.99 -12.70
CA LYS A 216 14.22 -14.53 -11.58
C LYS A 216 15.14 -13.38 -12.00
N LYS A 217 15.70 -13.41 -13.21
CA LYS A 217 16.55 -12.34 -13.73
C LYS A 217 15.78 -11.03 -13.87
N VAL A 218 14.56 -11.06 -14.41
CA VAL A 218 13.70 -9.88 -14.52
C VAL A 218 13.36 -9.33 -13.14
N VAL A 219 12.87 -10.16 -12.21
CA VAL A 219 12.52 -9.72 -10.85
C VAL A 219 13.74 -9.16 -10.11
N SER A 220 14.91 -9.77 -10.30
CA SER A 220 16.17 -9.27 -9.73
C SER A 220 16.64 -7.97 -10.39
N SER A 221 16.36 -7.76 -11.67
CA SER A 221 16.70 -6.48 -12.34
C SER A 221 15.81 -5.32 -11.91
N VAL A 222 14.62 -5.63 -11.38
CA VAL A 222 13.70 -4.65 -10.78
C VAL A 222 14.24 -4.16 -9.41
N GLN A 223 15.39 -4.69 -8.92
CA GLN A 223 15.87 -4.46 -7.55
C GLN A 223 16.18 -3.01 -7.12
N ILE A 224 15.52 -2.66 -6.01
CA ILE A 224 16.02 -2.28 -4.66
C ILE A 224 16.83 -0.98 -4.51
N GLU A 225 17.72 -0.61 -5.43
CA GLU A 225 18.65 0.48 -5.15
C GLU A 225 17.96 1.86 -5.12
N LYS A 226 16.82 2.02 -5.78
CA LYS A 226 16.08 3.28 -5.82
C LYS A 226 15.10 3.43 -4.64
N LEU A 227 14.58 2.34 -4.09
CA LEU A 227 13.46 2.35 -3.13
C LEU A 227 13.88 2.51 -1.66
N SER A 228 14.96 1.84 -1.23
CA SER A 228 15.57 2.13 0.08
C SER A 228 15.94 3.60 0.22
N LYS A 229 16.39 4.23 -0.88
CA LYS A 229 16.72 5.66 -0.93
C LYS A 229 15.50 6.56 -0.76
N ILE A 230 14.32 6.17 -1.25
CA ILE A 230 13.08 6.92 -1.05
C ILE A 230 12.62 6.79 0.40
N VAL A 231 12.58 5.58 0.95
CA VAL A 231 12.19 5.39 2.36
C VAL A 231 13.11 6.17 3.28
N ASN A 232 14.42 6.15 3.03
CA ASN A 232 15.39 6.97 3.77
C ASN A 232 15.18 8.47 3.53
N LEU A 233 14.88 8.91 2.30
CA LEU A 233 14.53 10.31 2.02
C LEU A 233 13.27 10.74 2.79
N LEU A 234 12.25 9.88 2.82
CA LEU A 234 11.01 10.12 3.56
C LEU A 234 11.31 10.29 5.04
N ALA A 235 12.09 9.40 5.64
CA ALA A 235 12.41 9.42 7.06
C ALA A 235 13.38 10.56 7.45
N GLU A 236 14.42 10.81 6.67
CA GLU A 236 15.52 11.72 7.02
C GLU A 236 15.30 13.18 6.62
N ASP A 237 14.50 13.45 5.60
CA ASP A 237 14.39 14.80 5.04
C ASP A 237 12.94 15.31 4.95
N ILE A 238 11.96 14.41 4.81
CA ILE A 238 10.56 14.80 4.61
C ILE A 238 9.81 14.75 5.94
N PHE A 239 9.70 13.58 6.59
CA PHE A 239 8.96 13.35 7.83
C PHE A 239 9.83 13.47 9.09
N THR A 240 10.51 14.60 9.23
CA THR A 240 11.47 14.87 10.33
C THR A 240 10.90 15.66 11.50
N ASP A 241 9.64 16.08 11.43
CA ASP A 241 9.00 16.94 12.42
C ASP A 241 8.18 16.10 13.42
N PRO A 242 8.71 15.82 14.63
CA PRO A 242 8.03 14.95 15.60
C PRO A 242 6.81 15.61 16.24
N GLN A 243 6.60 16.92 16.05
CA GLN A 243 5.40 17.63 16.51
C GLN A 243 4.22 17.46 15.55
N LYS A 244 4.48 16.88 14.37
CA LYS A 244 3.49 16.59 13.33
C LYS A 244 3.23 15.09 13.25
N LYS A 245 2.63 14.54 14.31
CA LYS A 245 2.12 13.18 14.36
C LYS A 245 0.88 13.05 13.48
#